data_AF-A0A2A5V868-F1
#
_entry.id   AF-A0A2A5V868-F1
#
_cell.length_a   1.000
_cell.length_b   1.000
_cell.length_c   1.000
_cell.angle_alpha   90.00
_cell.angle_beta   90.00
_cell.angle_gamma   90.00
#
_symmetry.space_group_name_H-M   'P 1'
#
loop_
_entity.id
_entity.type
_entity.pdbx_description
1 polymer ?
#
loop_
_entity_poly.entity_id
_entity_poly.type
_entity_poly.pdbx_seq_one_letter_code
_entity_poly.pdbx_strand_id
1 'polypeptide(L)' 'MISNLILMNGYGVFVWSSFGIVLISGFILYLRTKKTLDKYEKEFLLELESLSEAKKKHVLENSKIANKILVENSKTN' A
#
# COMPACT_ATOMS: atom_id res chain seq x y z
N MET A 1 14.86 -11.61 32.95
CA MET A 1 15.52 -11.31 31.66
C MET A 1 14.72 -10.33 30.81
N ILE A 2 13.46 -10.61 30.46
CA ILE A 2 12.62 -9.72 29.63
C ILE A 2 12.50 -8.30 30.20
N SER A 3 12.32 -8.15 31.51
CA SER A 3 12.15 -6.84 32.15
C SER A 3 13.38 -5.95 32.01
N ASN A 4 14.60 -6.52 32.03
CA ASN A 4 15.83 -5.75 31.83
C ASN A 4 15.93 -5.22 30.39
N LEU A 5 15.43 -5.98 29.41
CA LEU A 5 15.38 -5.57 28.01
C LEU A 5 14.34 -4.48 27.76
N ILE A 6 13.20 -4.52 28.46
CA ILE A 6 12.16 -3.49 28.33
C ILE A 6 12.56 -2.22 29.10
N LEU A 7 13.06 -2.35 30.33
CA LEU A 7 13.36 -1.20 31.20
C LEU A 7 14.69 -0.52 30.83
N MET A 8 15.63 -1.24 30.21
CA MET A 8 16.99 -0.79 29.82
C MET A 8 17.63 0.14 30.87
N ASN A 9 17.70 -0.30 32.13
CA ASN A 9 18.27 0.48 33.23
C ASN A 9 17.68 1.92 33.35
N GLY A 10 16.39 2.09 33.03
CA GLY A 10 15.68 3.38 33.04
C GLY A 10 15.56 4.06 31.68
N TYR A 11 16.31 3.64 30.66
CA TYR A 11 16.27 4.22 29.32
C TYR A 11 15.19 3.64 28.41
N GLY A 12 14.55 2.55 28.82
CA GLY A 12 13.61 1.79 28.00
C GLY A 12 12.48 2.64 27.43
N VAL A 13 11.91 3.54 28.23
CA VAL A 13 10.82 4.43 27.79
C VAL A 13 11.25 5.27 26.60
N PHE A 14 12.42 5.91 26.63
CA PHE A 14 12.92 6.74 25.53
C PHE A 14 13.15 5.93 24.25
N VAL A 15 13.73 4.74 24.39
CA VAL A 15 14.03 3.85 23.26
C VAL A 15 12.73 3.37 22.62
N TRP A 16 11.82 2.78 23.40
CA TRP A 16 10.56 2.25 22.89
C TRP A 16 9.62 3.34 22.38
N SER A 17 9.58 4.52 23.01
CA SER A 17 8.84 5.66 22.49
C SER A 17 9.40 6.16 21.15
N SER A 18 10.73 6.20 20.98
CA SER A 18 11.34 6.61 19.72
C SER A 18 10.99 5.65 18.58
N PHE A 19 11.11 4.34 18.82
CA PHE A 19 10.65 3.32 17.86
C PHE A 19 9.15 3.42 17.61
N GLY A 20 8.34 3.61 18.66
CA GLY A 20 6.90 3.77 18.55
C GLY A 20 6.52 4.94 17.65
N ILE A 21 7.15 6.10 17.80
CA ILE A 21 6.89 7.29 16.97
C ILE A 21 7.22 7.00 15.51
N VAL A 22 8.37 6.38 15.21
CA VAL A 22 8.76 6.05 13.84
C VAL A 22 7.80 5.04 13.22
N LEU A 23 7.46 3.98 13.95
CA LEU A 23 6.52 2.96 13.49
C LEU A 23 5.13 3.54 13.23
N ILE A 24 4.61 4.35 14.15
CA ILE A 24 3.31 5.02 14.00
C ILE A 24 3.33 5.96 12.80
N SER A 25 4.39 6.77 12.65
CA SER A 25 4.50 7.71 11.53
C SER A 25 4.57 6.99 10.18
N GLY A 26 5.38 5.92 10.11
CA GLY A 26 5.48 5.07 8.92
C GLY A 26 4.16 4.36 8.61
N PHE A 27 3.46 3.88 9.65
CA PHE A 27 2.17 3.22 9.50
C PHE A 27 1.08 4.18 9.00
N ILE A 28 1.00 5.39 9.56
CA ILE A 28 0.06 6.42 9.10
C ILE A 28 0.35 6.79 7.64
N LEU A 29 1.62 6.97 7.28
CA LEU A 29 2.01 7.27 5.90
C LEU A 29 1.62 6.13 4.97
N TYR A 30 1.92 4.88 5.34
CA TYR A 30 1.54 3.69 4.59
C TYR A 30 0.02 3.64 4.35
N LEU A 31 -0.79 3.86 5.39
CA LEU A 31 -2.25 3.85 5.24
C LEU A 31 -2.75 4.95 4.30
N ARG A 32 -2.16 6.15 4.35
CA ARG A 32 -2.53 7.24 3.45
C ARG A 32 -2.16 6.91 2.00
N THR A 33 -0.94 6.45 1.77
CA THR A 33 -0.47 6.06 0.43
C THR A 33 -1.28 4.90 -0.13
N LYS A 34 -1.61 3.89 0.70
CA LYS A 34 -2.45 2.77 0.29
C LYS A 34 -3.84 3.23 -0.15
N LYS A 35 -4.51 4.11 0.62
CA LYS A 35 -5.81 4.66 0.22
C LYS A 35 -5.74 5.40 -1.11
N THR A 36 -4.67 6.16 -1.33
CA THR A 36 -4.44 6.86 -2.60
C THR A 36 -4.21 5.89 -3.75
N LEU A 37 -3.45 4.80 -3.53
CA LEU A 37 -3.23 3.75 -4.52
C LEU A 37 -4.56 3.08 -4.92
N ASP A 38 -5.36 2.66 -3.93
CA ASP A 38 -6.66 2.03 -4.17
C ASP A 38 -7.61 2.95 -4.97
N LYS A 39 -7.52 4.26 -4.75
CA LYS A 39 -8.29 5.25 -5.52
C LYS A 39 -7.83 5.29 -6.98
N TYR A 40 -6.52 5.37 -7.23
CA TYR A 40 -5.99 5.40 -8.59
C TYR A 40 -6.25 4.10 -9.36
N GLU A 41 -6.18 2.95 -8.69
CA GLU A 41 -6.53 1.67 -9.34
C GLU A 41 -7.99 1.66 -9.78
N LYS A 42 -8.92 2.15 -8.95
CA LYS A 42 -10.34 2.25 -9.32
C LYS A 42 -10.58 3.21 -10.49
N GLU A 43 -9.96 4.39 -10.45
CA GLU A 43 -10.07 5.36 -11.55
C GLU A 43 -9.50 4.78 -12.85
N PHE A 44 -8.38 4.06 -12.77
CA PHE A 44 -7.78 3.36 -13.90
C PHE A 44 -8.70 2.28 -14.49
N LEU A 45 -9.39 1.51 -13.65
CA LEU A 45 -10.35 0.50 -14.12
C LEU A 45 -11.54 1.14 -14.86
N LEU A 46 -12.08 2.24 -14.34
CA LEU A 46 -13.17 2.98 -15.00
C LEU A 46 -12.71 3.54 -16.36
N GLU A 47 -11.50 4.09 -16.43
CA GLU A 47 -10.93 4.59 -17.69
C GLU A 47 -10.70 3.43 -18.68
N LEU A 48 -10.17 2.29 -18.21
CA LEU A 48 -10.01 1.07 -19.02
C LEU A 48 -11.33 0.48 -19.54
N GLU A 49 -12.43 0.59 -18.79
CA GLU A 49 -13.75 0.17 -19.25
C GLU A 49 -14.34 1.14 -20.28
N SER A 50 -14.06 2.43 -20.15
CA SER A 50 -14.48 3.44 -21.13
C SER A 50 -13.71 3.39 -22.46
N LEU A 51 -12.56 2.71 -22.50
CA LEU A 51 -11.72 2.55 -23.70
C LEU A 51 -12.30 1.50 -24.66
N SER A 52 -12.24 1.79 -25.96
CA SER A 52 -12.57 0.82 -27.02
C SER A 52 -11.69 -0.44 -26.91
N GLU A 53 -12.25 -1.61 -27.24
CA GLU A 53 -11.58 -2.92 -27.10
C GLU A 53 -10.17 -2.97 -27.71
N ALA A 54 -9.96 -2.31 -28.86
CA ALA A 54 -8.66 -2.24 -29.52
C ALA A 54 -7.61 -1.51 -28.65
N LYS A 55 -8.01 -0.40 -28.01
CA LYS A 55 -7.12 0.37 -27.12
C LYS A 55 -6.92 -0.35 -25.80
N LYS A 56 -7.95 -1.01 -25.26
CA LYS A 56 -7.87 -1.80 -24.03
C LYS A 56 -6.86 -2.95 -24.17
N LYS A 57 -6.93 -3.71 -25.27
CA LYS A 57 -5.95 -4.77 -25.57
C LYS A 57 -4.53 -4.23 -25.69
N HIS A 58 -4.36 -3.11 -26.41
CA HIS A 58 -3.06 -2.46 -26.55
C HIS A 58 -2.47 -2.02 -25.20
N VAL A 59 -3.26 -1.46 -24.29
CA VAL A 59 -2.78 -1.06 -22.95
C VAL A 59 -2.39 -2.28 -22.10
N LEU A 60 -3.15 -3.39 -22.20
CA LEU A 60 -2.85 -4.63 -21.48
C LEU A 60 -1.58 -5.33 -21.96
N GLU A 61 -1.35 -5.34 -23.27
CA GLU A 61 -0.16 -5.96 -23.87
C GLU A 61 1.11 -5.16 -23.56
N ASN A 62 1.01 -3.82 -23.57
CA ASN A 62 2.16 -2.95 -23.33
C ASN A 62 2.47 -2.73 -21.84
N SER A 63 1.50 -2.90 -20.94
CA SER A 63 1.69 -2.66 -19.51
C SER A 63 1.42 -3.90 -18.66
N LYS A 64 2.51 -4.47 -18.12
CA LYS A 64 2.44 -5.55 -17.12
C LYS A 64 1.70 -5.12 -15.86
N ILE A 65 1.79 -3.84 -15.49
CA ILE A 65 1.13 -3.26 -14.32
C ILE A 65 -0.38 -3.20 -14.56
N ALA A 66 -0.82 -2.75 -15.73
CA ALA A 66 -2.23 -2.71 -16.09
C ALA A 66 -2.89 -4.09 -16.05
N ASN A 67 -2.20 -5.10 -16.59
CA ASN A 67 -2.68 -6.48 -16.55
C ASN A 67 -2.77 -7.00 -15.11
N LYS A 68 -1.77 -6.68 -14.26
CA LYS A 68 -1.79 -7.06 -12.85
C LYS A 68 -2.98 -6.44 -12.09
N ILE A 69 -3.24 -5.14 -12.28
CA ILE A 69 -4.38 -4.44 -11.64
C ILE A 69 -5.72 -5.08 -12.03
N LEU A 70 -5.91 -5.43 -13.31
CA LEU A 70 -7.12 -6.11 -13.78
C LEU A 70 -7.31 -7.49 -13.17
N VAL A 71 -6.24 -8.30 -13.13
CA VAL A 71 -6.28 -9.65 -12.54
C VAL A 71 -6.51 -9.61 -11.03
N GLU A 72 -5.97 -8.61 -10.35
CA GLU A 72 -6.14 -8.43 -8.91
C GLU A 72 -7.58 -7.99 -8.57
N ASN A 73 -8.16 -7.09 -9.38
CA ASN A 73 -9.56 -6.70 -9.25
C ASN A 73 -10.53 -7.87 -9.52
N SER A 74 -10.28 -8.68 -10.56
CA SER A 74 -11.16 -9.81 -10.91
C SER A 74 -11.17 -10.95 -9.90
N LYS A 75 -10.15 -11.06 -9.03
CA LYS A 75 -10.10 -12.02 -7.91
C LYS A 75 -10.88 -11.58 -6.68
N THR A 76 -11.25 -10.31 -6.60
CA THR A 76 -11.89 -9.71 -5.42
C THR A 76 -13.42 -9.63 -5.56
N ASN A 77 -13.96 -9.93 -6.75
CA ASN A 77 -15.39 -10.15 -7.04
C ASN A 77 -15.68 -11.66 -7.16
#